data_AF-A0A839IQ88-F1
#
_entry.id   AF-A0A839IQ88-F1
#
_cell.length_a   1.000
_cell.length_b   1.000
_cell.length_c   1.000
_cell.angle_alpha   90.00
_cell.angle_beta   90.00
_cell.angle_gamma   90.00
#
_symmetry.space_group_name_H-M   'P 1'
#
loop_
_entity.id
_entity.type
_entity.pdbx_description
1 polymer ?
#
loop_
_entity_poly.entity_id
_entity_poly.type
_entity_poly.pdbx_seq_one_letter_code
_entity_poly.pdbx_strand_id
1 'polypeptide(L)' 'MTKTFNPAVTQSSAVIYAHTDEELGQHGIRIGRAQLDAFRDSNNFVYWPLPGSRRTYDKQQAIQAAKRINRMIGGDT' A
#
# COMPACT_ATOMS: atom_id res chain seq x y z
N MET A 1 -15.36 -11.30 -36.27
CA MET A 1 -15.76 -11.27 -34.85
C MET A 1 -14.62 -10.65 -34.06
N THR A 2 -14.66 -9.34 -33.87
CA THR A 2 -13.67 -8.56 -33.10
C THR A 2 -13.93 -8.81 -31.62
N LYS A 3 -13.06 -9.59 -30.96
CA LYS A 3 -13.04 -9.69 -29.51
C LYS A 3 -12.58 -8.35 -28.95
N THR A 4 -13.52 -7.55 -28.48
CA THR A 4 -13.27 -6.38 -27.64
C THR A 4 -12.55 -6.86 -26.38
N PHE A 5 -11.24 -6.66 -26.32
CA PHE A 5 -10.50 -6.77 -25.07
C PHE A 5 -10.99 -5.63 -24.18
N ASN A 6 -11.87 -5.95 -23.23
CA ASN A 6 -12.13 -5.06 -22.11
C ASN A 6 -10.83 -4.98 -21.29
N PRO A 7 -10.16 -3.81 -21.17
CA PRO A 7 -9.23 -3.62 -20.09
C PRO A 7 -10.07 -3.40 -18.83
N ALA A 8 -10.70 -4.47 -18.32
CA ALA A 8 -10.91 -4.54 -16.89
C ALA A 8 -9.48 -4.52 -16.34
N VAL A 9 -9.04 -3.33 -15.93
CA VAL A 9 -7.70 -3.06 -15.44
C VAL A 9 -7.49 -4.00 -14.27
N THR A 10 -6.92 -5.17 -14.54
CA THR A 10 -6.24 -5.97 -13.54
C THR A 10 -5.11 -5.07 -13.10
N GLN A 11 -5.39 -4.25 -12.10
CA GLN A 11 -4.46 -3.37 -11.45
C GLN A 11 -3.50 -4.31 -10.71
N SER A 12 -2.60 -4.93 -11.46
CA SER A 12 -1.49 -5.71 -10.96
C SER A 12 -0.69 -4.71 -10.13
N SER A 13 -0.97 -4.66 -8.84
CA SER A 13 -0.18 -3.92 -7.88
C SER A 13 1.24 -4.44 -8.03
N ALA A 14 2.08 -3.66 -8.72
CA ALA A 14 3.45 -4.04 -9.00
C ALA A 14 4.11 -4.35 -7.66
N VAL A 15 4.63 -5.57 -7.54
CA VAL A 15 5.35 -5.99 -6.34
C VAL A 15 6.58 -5.11 -6.22
N ILE A 16 6.71 -4.45 -5.06
CA ILE A 16 7.78 -3.48 -4.81
C ILE A 16 8.91 -4.18 -4.06
N TYR A 17 10.14 -3.91 -4.47
CA TYR A 17 11.35 -4.43 -3.84
C TYR A 17 12.18 -3.29 -3.25
N ALA A 18 12.77 -3.53 -2.09
CA ALA A 18 13.71 -2.61 -1.46
C ALA A 18 14.91 -3.37 -0.89
N HIS A 19 16.11 -3.10 -1.41
CA HIS A 19 17.35 -3.76 -1.00
C HIS A 19 18.03 -3.04 0.18
N THR A 20 17.73 -1.76 0.36
CA THR A 20 18.28 -0.91 1.42
C THR A 20 17.18 -0.33 2.29
N ASP A 21 17.53 0.06 3.53
CA ASP A 21 16.59 0.73 4.43
C ASP A 21 16.23 2.15 3.95
N GLU A 22 17.11 2.80 3.17
CA GLU A 22 16.80 4.07 2.49
C GLU A 22 15.70 3.91 1.44
N GLU A 23 15.80 2.91 0.56
CA GLU A 23 14.75 2.60 -0.41
C GLU A 23 13.44 2.23 0.29
N LEU A 24 13.52 1.46 1.38
CA LEU A 24 12.37 1.10 2.18
C LEU A 24 11.67 2.33 2.77
N GLY A 25 12.42 3.28 3.31
CA GLY A 25 11.89 4.53 3.87
C GLY A 25 11.13 5.37 2.83
N GLN A 26 11.55 5.35 1.57
CA GLN A 26 10.85 6.04 0.47
C GLN A 26 9.47 5.45 0.16
N HIS A 27 9.20 4.23 0.63
CA HIS A 27 7.92 3.55 0.44
C HIS A 27 6.93 3.77 1.59
N GLY A 28 7.31 4.49 2.64
CA GLY A 28 6.40 4.92 3.70
C GLY A 28 5.23 5.72 3.15
N ILE A 29 4.04 5.52 3.72
CA ILE A 29 2.81 6.19 3.31
C ILE A 29 2.37 7.12 4.43
N ARG A 30 2.26 8.41 4.13
CA ARG A 30 1.71 9.42 5.05
C ARG A 30 0.53 10.13 4.40
N ILE A 31 -0.63 10.06 5.05
CA ILE A 31 -1.85 10.74 4.61
C ILE A 31 -2.46 11.45 5.82
N GLY A 32 -2.36 12.78 5.82
CA GLY A 32 -2.81 13.61 6.95
C GLY A 32 -2.12 13.20 8.26
N ARG A 33 -2.92 12.69 9.19
CA ARG A 33 -2.48 12.17 10.50
C ARG A 33 -2.17 10.67 10.50
N ALA A 34 -2.55 9.93 9.45
CA ALA A 34 -2.21 8.52 9.33
C ALA A 34 -0.81 8.35 8.74
N GLN A 35 0.00 7.53 9.40
CA GLN A 35 1.31 7.09 8.93
C GLN A 35 1.33 5.57 8.89
N LEU A 36 1.82 5.03 7.78
CA LEU A 36 2.01 3.62 7.51
C LEU A 36 3.44 3.45 7.03
N ASP A 37 4.30 2.98 7.93
CA ASP A 37 5.67 2.69 7.59
C ASP A 37 5.73 1.44 6.69
N ALA A 38 6.67 1.45 5.75
CA ALA A 38 6.93 0.30 4.89
C ALA A 38 7.93 -0.65 5.58
N PHE A 39 7.70 -1.94 5.42
CA PHE A 39 8.55 -3.00 5.92
C PHE A 39 8.95 -3.92 4.76
N ARG A 40 10.03 -4.67 4.93
CA ARG A 40 10.44 -5.69 3.95
C ARG A 40 10.50 -7.05 4.61
N ASP A 41 10.18 -8.09 3.83
CA ASP A 41 10.39 -9.46 4.27
C ASP A 41 11.79 -9.98 3.90
N SER A 42 12.07 -11.24 4.21
CA SER A 42 13.37 -11.87 3.94
C SER A 42 13.74 -11.97 2.46
N ASN A 43 12.79 -11.75 1.55
CA ASN A 43 13.02 -11.75 0.10
C ASN A 43 13.09 -10.31 -0.47
N ASN A 44 13.21 -9.29 0.40
CA ASN A 44 13.20 -7.87 0.04
C ASN A 44 11.87 -7.36 -0.53
N PHE A 45 10.77 -8.10 -0.35
CA PHE A 45 9.45 -7.63 -0.77
C PHE A 45 8.92 -6.60 0.22
N VAL A 46 8.53 -5.45 -0.30
CA VAL A 46 7.94 -4.38 0.50
C VAL A 46 6.49 -4.70 0.83
N TYR A 47 6.13 -4.59 2.10
CA TYR A 47 4.78 -4.72 2.61
C TYR A 47 4.46 -3.60 3.60
N TRP A 48 3.17 -3.34 3.81
CA TRP A 48 2.67 -2.42 4.81
C TRP A 48 1.77 -3.15 5.80
N PRO A 49 1.97 -2.94 7.11
CA PRO A 49 1.09 -3.49 8.14
C PRO A 49 -0.24 -2.74 8.13
N LEU A 50 -1.34 -3.47 8.07
CA LEU A 50 -2.70 -2.94 8.14
C LEU A 50 -3.27 -3.12 9.55
N PRO A 51 -4.22 -2.26 9.97
CA PRO A 51 -4.92 -2.42 11.24
C PRO A 51 -5.65 -3.78 11.31
N GLY A 52 -5.60 -4.42 12.47
CA GLY A 52 -6.17 -5.76 12.68
C GLY A 52 -5.21 -6.91 12.33
N SER A 53 -3.90 -6.71 12.50
CA SER A 53 -2.85 -7.74 12.31
C SER A 53 -2.76 -8.31 10.89
N ARG A 54 -3.23 -7.56 9.89
CA ARG A 54 -3.08 -7.92 8.47
C ARG A 54 -1.85 -7.22 7.90
N ARG A 55 -1.28 -7.76 6.83
CA ARG A 55 -0.24 -7.09 6.03
C ARG A 55 -0.62 -7.15 4.56
N THR A 56 -0.22 -6.14 3.79
CA THR A 56 -0.43 -6.13 2.34
C THR A 56 0.87 -5.81 1.62
N TYR A 57 1.09 -6.47 0.49
CA TYR A 57 2.18 -6.18 -0.44
C TYR A 57 1.72 -5.20 -1.54
N ASP A 58 0.44 -4.82 -1.51
CA ASP A 58 -0.17 -3.91 -2.47
C ASP A 58 -0.17 -2.49 -1.91
N LYS A 59 0.62 -1.62 -2.54
CA LYS A 59 0.73 -0.20 -2.18
C LYS A 59 -0.61 0.54 -2.27
N GLN A 60 -1.47 0.20 -3.24
CA GLN A 60 -2.78 0.85 -3.37
C GLN A 60 -3.69 0.46 -2.21
N GLN A 61 -3.69 -0.81 -1.80
CA GLN A 61 -4.43 -1.23 -0.61
C GLN A 61 -3.90 -0.57 0.66
N ALA A 62 -2.58 -0.43 0.80
CA ALA A 62 -1.97 0.29 1.90
C ALA A 62 -2.38 1.77 1.93
N ILE A 63 -2.42 2.44 0.76
CA ILE A 63 -2.92 3.83 0.62
C ILE A 63 -4.41 3.92 1.00
N GLN A 64 -5.24 2.98 0.56
CA GLN A 64 -6.67 2.97 0.92
C GLN A 64 -6.87 2.77 2.42
N ALA A 65 -6.07 1.91 3.05
CA ALA A 65 -6.07 1.74 4.49
C ALA A 65 -5.61 3.03 5.20
N ALA A 66 -4.54 3.68 4.74
CA ALA A 66 -4.07 4.96 5.26
C ALA A 66 -5.16 6.03 5.21
N LYS A 67 -5.90 6.12 4.11
CA LYS A 67 -7.05 7.03 3.96
C LYS A 67 -8.15 6.72 4.96
N ARG A 68 -8.51 5.43 5.13
CA ARG A 68 -9.52 4.99 6.11
C ARG A 68 -9.08 5.34 7.53
N ILE A 69 -7.83 5.06 7.89
CA ILE A 69 -7.25 5.38 9.19
C ILE A 69 -7.27 6.89 9.41
N ASN A 70 -6.83 7.69 8.44
CA ASN A 70 -6.85 9.14 8.55
C ASN A 70 -8.26 9.68 8.79
N ARG A 71 -9.28 9.11 8.13
CA ARG A 71 -10.69 9.46 8.35
C ARG A 71 -11.19 9.05 9.73
N MET A 72 -10.75 7.91 10.27
CA MET A 72 -11.11 7.48 11.62
C MET A 72 -10.44 8.33 12.70
N ILE A 73 -9.18 8.73 12.50
CA ILE A 73 -8.41 9.55 13.45
C ILE A 73 -8.83 11.02 13.39
N GLY A 74 -9.13 11.53 12.19
CA GLY A 74 -9.59 12.90 11.95
C GLY A 74 -11.11 13.01 11.88
N GLY A 75 -11.82 12.24 12.72
CA GLY A 75 -13.29 12.11 12.69
C GLY A 75 -14.01 13.44 12.42
N ASP A 76 -14.99 13.35 11.52
CA ASP A 76 -16.08 14.30 11.27
C ASP A 76 -15.99 15.62 12.05
N THR A 77 -15.50 16.68 11.39
CA THR A 77 -15.87 18.05 11.70
C THR A 77 -15.94 18.85 10.41
#